data_AF-A0A9J6EYZ1-F1
#
_entry.id   AF-A0A9J6EYZ1-F1
#
_cell.length_a   1.000
_cell.length_b   1.000
_cell.length_c   1.000
_cell.angle_alpha   90.00
_cell.angle_beta   90.00
_cell.angle_gamma   90.00
#
_symmetry.space_group_name_H-M   'P 1'
#
loop_
_entity.id
_entity.type
_entity.pdbx_description
1 polymer ?
#
loop_
_entity_poly.entity_id
_entity_poly.type
_entity_poly.pdbx_seq_one_letter_code
_entity_poly.pdbx_strand_id
1 'polypeptide(L)'
;MQWLDVWEQLKFDNGILTPETHSAFRLTTETLIKLVAYCLEDLEFDYVLLGKFQTNCLEERFGKYRQLSGSQYRVSIRQIYESERKFCLQSALKLPEMDAETPPIKFDEAILRKFKIEVNAKDIKMKTPNLPAITYVAGYCAHAALKKLSCTACRTNLVEEEDIVLENAEVIESMSRGGLKFPQPAVVNAVMTAEIVLDKLLSHKYSTVFHALPNQSKSFFR
;
A
#
# COMPACT_ATOMS: atom_id res chain seq x y z
N MET A 1 29.07 13.52 -34.03
CA MET A 1 28.27 12.63 -34.90
C MET A 1 28.98 12.17 -36.16
N GLN A 2 29.93 12.93 -36.70
CA GLN A 2 30.69 12.56 -37.91
C GLN A 2 31.30 11.14 -37.87
N TRP A 3 31.67 10.63 -36.69
CA TRP A 3 32.20 9.27 -36.57
C TRP A 3 31.16 8.18 -36.89
N LEU A 4 29.86 8.40 -36.60
CA LEU A 4 28.77 7.47 -36.94
C LEU A 4 28.57 7.38 -38.45
N ASP A 5 28.65 8.53 -39.12
CA ASP A 5 28.53 8.65 -40.57
C ASP A 5 29.72 7.98 -41.27
N VAL A 6 30.93 8.19 -40.74
CA VAL A 6 32.13 7.50 -41.21
C VAL A 6 32.04 6.00 -40.97
N TRP A 7 31.52 5.58 -39.81
CA TRP A 7 31.39 4.17 -39.47
C TRP A 7 30.38 3.43 -40.37
N GLU A 8 29.29 4.08 -40.77
CA GLU A 8 28.33 3.54 -41.74
C GLU A 8 28.96 3.33 -43.13
N GLN A 9 29.90 4.21 -43.52
CA GLN A 9 30.59 4.12 -44.80
C GLN A 9 31.65 3.01 -44.84
N LEU A 10 32.11 2.54 -43.68
CA LEU A 10 33.06 1.44 -43.58
C LEU A 10 32.33 0.11 -43.80
N LYS A 11 32.35 -0.39 -45.04
CA LYS A 11 31.77 -1.68 -45.41
C LYS A 11 32.56 -2.84 -44.78
N PHE A 12 32.15 -3.29 -43.61
CA PHE A 12 32.61 -4.52 -42.96
C PHE A 12 31.58 -5.65 -43.14
N ASP A 13 32.04 -6.88 -43.30
CA ASP A 13 31.13 -8.03 -43.46
C ASP A 13 30.49 -8.49 -42.13
N ASN A 14 31.05 -8.07 -40.98
CA ASN A 14 30.59 -8.42 -39.63
C ASN A 14 30.67 -7.20 -38.69
N GLY A 15 29.76 -7.13 -37.71
CA GLY A 15 29.81 -6.12 -36.65
C GLY A 15 29.20 -4.76 -36.98
N ILE A 16 28.42 -4.65 -38.06
CA ILE A 16 27.65 -3.44 -38.40
C ILE A 16 26.30 -3.46 -37.69
N LEU A 17 25.82 -2.30 -37.22
CA LEU A 17 24.43 -2.14 -36.81
C LEU A 17 23.48 -2.38 -37.99
N THR A 18 22.29 -2.89 -37.71
CA THR A 18 21.24 -2.88 -38.73
C THR A 18 20.91 -1.43 -39.11
N PRO A 19 20.42 -1.16 -40.33
CA PRO A 19 20.03 0.19 -40.75
C PRO A 19 19.06 0.87 -39.78
N GLU A 20 18.13 0.10 -39.21
CA GLU A 20 17.17 0.58 -38.22
C GLU A 20 17.85 0.96 -36.91
N THR A 21 18.77 0.12 -36.43
CA THR A 21 19.49 0.35 -35.18
C THR A 21 20.43 1.55 -35.30
N HIS A 22 21.11 1.69 -36.45
CA HIS A 22 21.96 2.86 -36.73
C HIS A 22 21.13 4.14 -36.79
N SER A 23 20.02 4.13 -37.53
CA SER A 23 19.11 5.29 -37.64
C SER A 23 18.55 5.69 -36.27
N ALA A 24 18.11 4.72 -35.47
CA ALA A 24 17.63 4.97 -34.11
C ALA A 24 18.75 5.51 -33.21
N PHE A 25 19.95 4.96 -33.28
CA PHE A 25 21.08 5.43 -32.48
C PHE A 25 21.49 6.86 -32.85
N ARG A 26 21.53 7.17 -34.15
CA ARG A 26 21.77 8.51 -34.66
C ARG A 26 20.74 9.50 -34.13
N LEU A 27 19.46 9.19 -34.33
CA LEU A 27 18.35 10.04 -33.91
C LEU A 27 18.34 10.26 -32.41
N THR A 28 18.53 9.20 -31.61
CA THR A 28 18.52 9.30 -30.14
C THR A 28 19.67 10.17 -29.64
N THR A 29 20.86 10.02 -30.21
CA THR A 29 22.02 10.80 -29.80
C THR A 29 21.89 12.28 -30.21
N GLU A 30 21.41 12.56 -31.43
CA GLU A 30 21.15 13.94 -31.88
C GLU A 30 20.05 14.63 -31.06
N THR A 31 18.97 13.92 -30.74
CA THR A 31 17.86 14.46 -29.94
C THR A 31 18.28 14.69 -28.50
N LEU A 32 19.04 13.78 -27.88
CA LEU A 32 19.54 13.96 -26.52
C LEU A 32 20.47 15.18 -26.39
N ILE A 33 21.33 15.44 -27.38
CA ILE A 33 22.20 16.64 -27.37
C ILE A 33 21.33 17.91 -27.39
N LYS A 34 20.35 17.99 -28.28
CA LYS A 34 19.44 19.14 -28.39
C LYS A 34 18.62 19.33 -27.11
N LEU A 35 18.16 18.21 -26.54
CA LEU A 35 17.37 18.22 -25.31
C LEU A 35 18.20 18.69 -24.11
N VAL A 36 19.45 18.26 -24.00
CA VAL A 36 20.36 18.75 -22.94
C VAL A 36 20.60 20.25 -23.09
N ALA A 37 20.86 20.74 -24.31
CA ALA A 37 21.04 22.18 -24.54
C ALA A 37 19.78 22.96 -24.12
N TYR A 38 18.60 22.54 -24.55
CA TYR A 38 17.33 23.13 -24.14
C TYR A 38 17.13 23.13 -22.61
N CYS A 39 17.43 22.01 -21.95
CA CYS A 39 17.29 21.89 -20.50
C CYS A 39 18.26 22.80 -19.71
N LEU A 40 19.47 23.03 -20.21
CA LEU A 40 20.48 23.85 -19.53
C LEU A 40 20.31 25.34 -19.86
N GLU A 41 20.02 25.66 -21.13
CA GLU A 41 19.98 27.04 -21.63
C GLU A 41 18.60 27.68 -21.46
N ASP A 42 17.52 26.99 -21.84
CA ASP A 42 16.16 27.56 -21.84
C ASP A 42 15.39 27.30 -20.54
N LEU A 43 15.64 26.16 -19.88
CA LEU A 43 14.99 25.79 -18.62
C LEU A 43 15.83 26.09 -17.37
N GLU A 44 17.07 26.55 -17.55
CA GLU A 44 17.99 26.93 -16.47
C GLU A 44 18.22 25.83 -15.43
N PHE A 45 18.26 24.55 -15.84
CA PHE A 45 18.61 23.45 -14.93
C PHE A 45 20.12 23.35 -14.68
N ASP A 46 20.53 23.07 -13.43
CA ASP A 46 21.94 22.92 -13.06
C ASP A 46 22.62 21.71 -13.73
N TYR A 47 21.86 20.63 -13.96
CA TYR A 47 22.34 19.41 -14.59
C TYR A 47 21.18 18.58 -15.15
N VAL A 48 21.50 17.66 -16.09
CA VAL A 48 20.52 16.79 -16.74
C VAL A 48 20.91 15.32 -16.56
N LEU A 49 19.98 14.50 -16.05
CA LEU A 49 20.17 13.06 -15.90
C LEU A 49 19.63 12.30 -17.12
N LEU A 50 20.51 12.01 -18.08
CA LEU A 50 20.14 11.33 -19.32
C LEU A 50 19.45 9.97 -19.12
N GLY A 51 19.77 9.27 -18.02
CA GLY A 51 19.14 7.99 -17.67
C GLY A 51 17.64 8.09 -17.40
N LYS A 52 17.09 9.29 -17.16
CA LYS A 52 15.64 9.49 -16.96
C LYS A 52 14.84 9.52 -18.27
N PHE A 53 15.50 9.67 -19.42
CA PHE A 53 14.85 9.60 -20.75
C PHE A 53 14.78 8.18 -21.31
N GLN A 54 15.24 7.18 -20.55
CA GLN A 54 15.20 5.77 -20.92
C GLN A 54 13.94 5.08 -20.41
N THR A 55 13.54 3.99 -21.07
CA THR A 55 12.38 3.16 -20.70
C THR A 55 12.64 2.21 -19.52
N ASN A 56 13.83 2.25 -18.90
CA ASN A 56 14.22 1.33 -17.84
C ASN A 56 13.21 1.26 -16.68
N CYS A 57 12.65 2.40 -16.25
CA CYS A 57 11.65 2.41 -15.18
C CYS A 57 10.35 1.66 -15.58
N LEU A 58 9.99 1.71 -16.86
CA LEU A 58 8.85 0.96 -17.40
C LEU A 58 9.17 -0.53 -17.45
N GLU A 59 10.37 -0.91 -17.88
CA GLU A 59 10.82 -2.31 -17.91
C GLU A 59 10.91 -2.92 -16.50
N GLU A 60 11.39 -2.14 -15.53
CA GLU A 60 11.38 -2.49 -14.11
C GLU A 60 9.95 -2.75 -13.62
N ARG A 61 9.00 -1.86 -13.97
CA ARG A 61 7.57 -2.03 -13.63
C ARG A 61 7.00 -3.30 -14.25
N PHE A 62 7.30 -3.58 -15.52
CA PHE A 62 6.91 -4.83 -16.17
C PHE A 62 7.55 -6.06 -15.51
N GLY A 63 8.80 -5.95 -15.06
CA GLY A 63 9.46 -6.99 -14.26
C GLY A 63 8.68 -7.31 -12.99
N LYS A 64 8.19 -6.28 -12.28
CA LYS A 64 7.38 -6.45 -11.08
C LYS A 64 6.04 -7.15 -11.37
N TYR A 65 5.36 -6.84 -12.48
CA TYR A 65 4.14 -7.57 -12.86
C TYR A 65 4.39 -9.05 -13.13
N ARG A 66 5.51 -9.37 -13.81
CA ARG A 66 5.91 -10.76 -14.04
C ARG A 66 6.13 -11.48 -12.71
N GLN A 67 6.91 -10.90 -11.80
CA GLN A 67 7.16 -11.48 -10.48
C GLN A 67 5.87 -11.73 -9.70
N LEU A 68 4.96 -10.76 -9.65
CA LEU A 68 3.66 -10.91 -8.96
C LEU A 68 2.73 -11.93 -9.62
N SER A 69 3.01 -12.32 -10.87
CA SER A 69 2.24 -13.31 -11.64
C SER A 69 2.96 -14.67 -11.70
N GLY A 70 3.83 -14.97 -10.74
CA GLY A 70 4.57 -16.23 -10.67
C GLY A 70 5.76 -16.29 -11.64
N SER A 71 6.35 -15.14 -11.95
CA SER A 71 7.47 -14.98 -12.89
C SER A 71 7.17 -15.41 -14.33
N GLN A 72 5.89 -15.39 -14.72
CA GLN A 72 5.45 -15.71 -16.07
C GLN A 72 5.65 -14.52 -17.02
N TYR A 73 6.18 -14.75 -18.22
CA TYR A 73 6.35 -13.71 -19.24
C TYR A 73 5.02 -13.20 -19.83
N ARG A 74 4.02 -14.08 -19.90
CA ARG A 74 2.68 -13.77 -20.39
C ARG A 74 1.78 -13.38 -19.21
N VAL A 75 1.72 -12.09 -18.93
CA VAL A 75 0.84 -11.53 -17.90
C VAL A 75 -0.47 -11.08 -18.55
N SER A 76 -1.60 -11.53 -18.02
CA SER A 76 -2.92 -11.07 -18.49
C SER A 76 -3.23 -9.66 -18.00
N ILE A 77 -4.08 -8.93 -18.75
CA ILE A 77 -4.53 -7.59 -18.35
C ILE A 77 -5.13 -7.59 -16.94
N ARG A 78 -5.87 -8.64 -16.58
CA ARG A 78 -6.45 -8.79 -15.23
C ARG A 78 -5.37 -8.84 -14.15
N GLN A 79 -4.30 -9.62 -14.37
CA GLN A 79 -3.18 -9.72 -13.41
C GLN A 79 -2.42 -8.40 -13.28
N ILE A 80 -2.33 -7.60 -14.35
CA ILE A 80 -1.77 -6.24 -14.29
C ILE A 80 -2.63 -5.37 -13.37
N TYR A 81 -3.95 -5.33 -13.54
CA TYR A 81 -4.84 -4.55 -12.67
C TYR A 81 -4.79 -5.01 -11.20
N GLU A 82 -4.74 -6.31 -10.96
CA GLU A 82 -4.60 -6.87 -9.61
C GLU A 82 -3.25 -6.49 -8.98
N SER A 83 -2.17 -6.48 -9.77
CA SER A 83 -0.84 -6.06 -9.34
C SER A 83 -0.76 -4.56 -9.08
N GLU A 84 -1.37 -3.74 -9.94
CA GLU A 84 -1.47 -2.28 -9.74
C GLU A 84 -2.19 -1.94 -8.45
N ARG A 85 -3.32 -2.61 -8.16
CA ARG A 85 -4.00 -2.46 -6.88
C ARG A 85 -3.08 -2.76 -5.70
N LYS A 86 -2.24 -3.80 -5.78
CA LYS A 86 -1.27 -4.12 -4.73
C LYS A 86 -0.22 -3.02 -4.58
N PHE A 87 0.32 -2.49 -5.68
CA PHE A 87 1.29 -1.39 -5.61
C PHE A 87 0.69 -0.11 -5.05
N CYS A 88 -0.54 0.23 -5.43
CA CYS A 88 -1.23 1.39 -4.85
C CYS A 88 -1.44 1.22 -3.34
N LEU A 89 -1.85 0.02 -2.90
CA LEU A 89 -2.00 -0.28 -1.48
C LEU A 89 -0.66 -0.21 -0.74
N GLN A 90 0.42 -0.75 -1.30
CA GLN A 90 1.76 -0.66 -0.70
C GLN A 90 2.29 0.79 -0.64
N SER A 91 1.96 1.61 -1.63
CA SER A 91 2.34 3.03 -1.64
C SER A 91 1.58 3.82 -0.58
N ALA A 92 0.28 3.54 -0.41
CA ALA A 92 -0.56 4.19 0.58
C ALA A 92 -0.26 3.71 2.01
N LEU A 93 0.01 2.42 2.16
CA LEU A 93 0.36 1.79 3.44
C LEU A 93 1.88 1.84 3.60
N LYS A 94 2.40 2.91 4.19
CA LYS A 94 3.77 2.93 4.69
C LYS A 94 3.89 1.91 5.81
N LEU A 95 4.23 0.68 5.46
CA LEU A 95 4.51 -0.36 6.43
C LEU A 95 5.76 0.06 7.22
N PRO A 96 5.76 -0.04 8.56
CA PRO A 96 6.97 0.16 9.34
C PRO A 96 8.04 -0.79 8.83
N GLU A 97 9.28 -0.31 8.71
CA GLU A 97 10.42 -1.20 8.50
C GLU A 97 10.46 -2.17 9.69
N MET A 98 10.24 -3.45 9.40
CA MET A 98 10.35 -4.49 10.41
C MET A 98 11.81 -4.84 10.54
N ASP A 99 12.41 -4.53 11.69
CA ASP A 99 13.71 -5.09 12.04
C ASP A 99 13.64 -6.62 12.02
N ALA A 100 14.69 -7.23 11.49
CA ALA A 100 14.80 -8.63 11.10
C ALA A 100 14.23 -9.67 12.09
N GLU A 101 13.81 -10.80 11.52
CA GLU A 101 13.41 -12.07 12.16
C GLU A 101 13.64 -12.16 13.67
N THR A 102 12.70 -11.62 14.46
CA THR A 102 12.68 -11.90 15.90
C THR A 102 12.36 -13.38 16.11
N PRO A 103 13.22 -14.15 16.81
CA PRO A 103 12.95 -15.56 17.07
C PRO A 103 11.64 -15.71 17.86
N PRO A 104 10.81 -16.71 17.53
CA PRO A 104 9.50 -16.86 18.15
C PRO A 104 9.63 -17.13 19.65
N ILE A 105 9.01 -16.28 20.47
CA ILE A 105 8.93 -16.44 21.93
C ILE A 105 7.79 -17.41 22.25
N LYS A 106 7.97 -18.34 23.20
CA LYS A 106 6.85 -19.17 23.67
C LYS A 106 5.78 -18.29 24.33
N PHE A 107 4.52 -18.46 23.93
CA PHE A 107 3.40 -17.73 24.53
C PHE A 107 3.23 -18.12 26.01
N ASP A 108 3.24 -17.12 26.90
CA ASP A 108 3.02 -17.23 28.34
C ASP A 108 2.14 -16.04 28.77
N GLU A 109 1.12 -16.27 29.60
CA GLU A 109 0.23 -15.22 30.13
C GLU A 109 1.01 -14.13 30.90
N ALA A 110 2.18 -14.46 31.44
CA ALA A 110 3.08 -13.48 32.04
C ALA A 110 3.59 -12.42 31.03
N ILE A 111 3.61 -12.73 29.73
CA ILE A 111 4.02 -11.80 28.67
C ILE A 111 2.93 -10.73 28.45
N LEU A 112 1.65 -11.07 28.59
CA LEU A 112 0.56 -10.10 28.48
C LEU A 112 0.68 -9.00 29.53
N ARG A 113 1.16 -9.34 30.75
CA ARG A 113 1.42 -8.36 31.82
C ARG A 113 2.56 -7.39 31.50
N LYS A 114 3.39 -7.66 30.49
CA LYS A 114 4.44 -6.73 30.03
C LYS A 114 3.86 -5.58 29.22
N PHE A 115 2.71 -5.78 28.55
CA PHE A 115 2.01 -4.75 27.80
C PHE A 115 1.15 -3.91 28.75
N LYS A 116 1.76 -2.88 29.35
CA LYS A 116 1.02 -1.87 30.14
C LYS A 116 0.40 -0.83 29.20
N ILE A 117 -0.74 -1.19 28.60
CA ILE A 117 -1.46 -0.34 27.65
C ILE A 117 -2.68 0.25 28.34
N GLU A 118 -2.69 1.58 28.46
CA GLU A 118 -3.83 2.35 28.93
C GLU A 118 -4.35 3.20 27.78
N VAL A 119 -5.67 3.32 27.63
CA VAL A 119 -6.31 4.14 26.60
C VAL A 119 -6.72 5.47 27.22
N ASN A 120 -6.14 6.57 26.72
CA ASN A 120 -6.32 7.90 27.27
C ASN A 120 -7.18 8.77 26.33
N ALA A 121 -7.75 9.85 26.88
CA ALA A 121 -8.54 10.81 26.10
C ALA A 121 -7.77 11.44 24.93
N LYS A 122 -6.43 11.52 25.02
CA LYS A 122 -5.57 12.00 23.92
C LYS A 122 -5.58 11.04 22.72
N ASP A 123 -5.57 9.73 22.99
CA ASP A 123 -5.55 8.70 21.93
C ASP A 123 -6.87 8.71 21.16
N ILE A 124 -7.99 8.87 21.87
CA ILE A 124 -9.33 8.99 21.28
C ILE A 124 -9.40 10.22 20.36
N LYS A 125 -8.90 11.37 20.82
CA LYS A 125 -8.85 12.60 20.01
C LYS A 125 -8.01 12.44 18.74
N MET A 126 -6.93 11.67 18.79
CA MET A 126 -6.09 11.41 17.61
C MET A 126 -6.80 10.57 16.55
N LYS A 127 -7.78 9.74 16.96
CA LYS A 127 -8.57 8.89 16.05
C LYS A 127 -9.83 9.55 15.51
N THR A 128 -10.25 10.68 16.07
CA THR A 128 -11.44 11.42 15.63
C THR A 128 -11.47 11.72 14.12
N PRO A 129 -10.36 12.10 13.45
CA PRO A 129 -10.37 12.31 11.99
C PRO A 129 -10.71 11.05 11.18
N ASN A 130 -10.40 9.87 11.71
CA ASN A 130 -10.64 8.58 11.06
C ASN A 130 -11.99 7.96 11.46
N LEU A 131 -12.81 8.69 12.24
CA LEU A 131 -14.09 8.17 12.74
C LEU A 131 -15.00 7.59 11.64
N PRO A 132 -15.13 8.18 10.42
CA PRO A 132 -15.92 7.57 9.35
C PRO A 132 -15.42 6.17 8.95
N ALA A 133 -14.11 5.98 8.84
CA ALA A 133 -13.52 4.69 8.51
C ALA A 133 -13.67 3.68 9.66
N ILE A 134 -13.51 4.13 10.91
CA ILE A 134 -13.72 3.31 12.11
C ILE A 134 -15.17 2.84 12.20
N THR A 135 -16.14 3.74 11.96
CA THR A 135 -17.56 3.42 11.94
C THR A 135 -17.90 2.44 10.83
N TYR A 136 -17.29 2.58 9.64
CA TYR A 136 -17.44 1.60 8.56
C TYR A 136 -16.96 0.20 8.97
N VAL A 137 -15.76 0.09 9.57
CA VAL A 137 -15.22 -1.18 10.07
C VAL A 137 -16.10 -1.75 11.17
N ALA A 138 -16.60 -0.90 12.09
CA ALA A 138 -17.54 -1.31 13.13
C ALA A 138 -18.85 -1.87 12.56
N GLY A 139 -19.40 -1.26 11.50
CA GLY A 139 -20.57 -1.78 10.79
C GLY A 139 -20.32 -3.15 10.17
N TYR A 140 -19.13 -3.37 9.62
CA TYR A 140 -18.72 -4.69 9.14
C TYR A 140 -18.57 -5.71 10.27
N CYS A 141 -17.94 -5.33 11.39
CA CYS A 141 -17.82 -6.19 12.58
C CYS A 141 -19.19 -6.61 13.11
N ALA A 142 -20.12 -5.67 13.23
CA ALA A 142 -21.50 -5.94 13.63
C ALA A 142 -22.20 -6.89 12.64
N HIS A 143 -22.07 -6.65 11.33
CA HIS A 143 -22.60 -7.54 10.29
C HIS A 143 -22.03 -8.96 10.40
N ALA A 144 -20.73 -9.11 10.61
CA ALA A 144 -20.06 -10.39 10.74
C ALA A 144 -20.48 -11.15 12.01
N ALA A 145 -20.66 -10.45 13.14
CA ALA A 145 -21.18 -11.02 14.38
C ALA A 145 -22.63 -11.50 14.22
N LEU A 146 -23.48 -10.69 13.55
CA LEU A 146 -24.88 -11.02 13.29
C LEU A 146 -25.09 -12.24 12.39
N LYS A 147 -24.14 -12.55 11.49
CA LYS A 147 -24.20 -13.82 10.73
C LYS A 147 -24.13 -15.06 11.61
N LYS A 148 -23.54 -14.95 12.81
CA LYS A 148 -23.33 -16.06 13.74
C LYS A 148 -24.32 -16.04 14.91
N LEU A 149 -24.97 -14.91 15.17
CA LEU A 149 -25.89 -14.70 16.28
C LEU A 149 -27.34 -14.78 15.81
N SER A 150 -28.14 -15.63 16.47
CA SER A 150 -29.58 -15.74 16.23
C SER A 150 -30.46 -14.94 17.21
N CYS A 151 -29.86 -14.35 18.25
CA CYS A 151 -30.58 -13.64 19.30
C CYS A 151 -30.99 -12.22 18.87
N THR A 152 -32.28 -11.90 18.98
CA THR A 152 -32.86 -10.60 18.62
C THR A 152 -32.45 -9.47 19.57
N ALA A 153 -32.34 -9.74 20.88
CA ALA A 153 -31.84 -8.76 21.85
C ALA A 153 -30.38 -8.39 21.57
N CYS A 154 -29.52 -9.37 21.31
CA CYS A 154 -28.13 -9.13 20.92
C CYS A 154 -28.02 -8.36 19.60
N ARG A 155 -28.97 -8.54 18.69
CA ARG A 155 -29.01 -7.79 17.43
C ARG A 155 -29.22 -6.29 17.67
N THR A 156 -30.16 -5.96 18.54
CA THR A 156 -30.47 -4.57 18.92
C THR A 156 -29.27 -3.89 19.60
N ASN A 157 -28.49 -4.66 20.36
CA ASN A 157 -27.26 -4.15 21.01
C ASN A 157 -26.07 -3.94 20.05
N LEU A 158 -26.12 -4.46 18.81
CA LEU A 158 -25.03 -4.38 17.84
C LEU A 158 -25.30 -3.39 16.71
N VAL A 159 -26.56 -3.19 16.34
CA VAL A 159 -26.97 -2.43 15.16
C VAL A 159 -28.16 -1.53 15.48
N GLU A 160 -28.10 -0.30 15.00
CA GLU A 160 -29.23 0.64 14.96
C GLU A 160 -30.17 0.31 13.79
N GLU A 161 -31.49 0.44 14.01
CA GLU A 161 -32.48 0.25 12.93
C GLU A 161 -32.69 1.52 12.09
N GLU A 162 -32.29 2.68 12.59
CA GLU A 162 -32.37 3.96 11.88
C GLU A 162 -31.01 4.34 11.27
N ASP A 163 -31.07 4.96 10.08
CA ASP A 163 -29.89 5.51 9.42
C ASP A 163 -29.33 6.66 10.28
N ILE A 164 -28.18 6.43 10.91
CA ILE A 164 -27.53 7.48 11.71
C ILE A 164 -27.03 8.56 10.75
N VAL A 165 -27.59 9.77 10.86
CA VAL A 165 -27.05 10.96 10.19
C VAL A 165 -25.73 11.32 10.88
N LEU A 166 -24.63 10.75 10.38
CA LEU A 166 -23.28 11.13 10.79
C LEU A 166 -22.84 12.36 10.01
N GLU A 167 -22.35 13.40 10.70
CA GLU A 167 -21.58 14.45 10.03
C GLU A 167 -20.38 13.80 9.32
N ASN A 168 -20.23 14.04 8.01
CA ASN A 168 -19.26 13.39 7.11
C ASN A 168 -19.59 11.93 6.70
N ALA A 169 -20.87 11.57 6.54
CA ALA A 169 -21.32 10.27 6.04
C ALA A 169 -20.97 9.96 4.57
N GLU A 170 -20.48 10.92 3.77
CA GLU A 170 -20.15 10.74 2.34
C GLU A 170 -19.22 9.55 2.07
N VAL A 171 -18.27 9.29 2.97
CA VAL A 171 -17.34 8.14 2.87
C VAL A 171 -18.07 6.82 3.08
N ILE A 172 -19.00 6.75 4.03
CA ILE A 172 -19.74 5.53 4.33
C ILE A 172 -20.77 5.26 3.23
N GLU A 173 -21.47 6.30 2.76
CA GLU A 173 -22.44 6.20 1.67
C GLU A 173 -21.77 5.74 0.37
N SER A 174 -20.65 6.36 -0.03
CA SER A 174 -19.89 5.99 -1.23
C SER A 174 -19.26 4.60 -1.19
N MET A 175 -18.97 4.07 0.01
CA MET A 175 -18.42 2.72 0.20
C MET A 175 -19.49 1.65 0.47
N SER A 176 -20.72 2.04 0.79
CA SER A 176 -21.81 1.12 1.05
C SER A 176 -22.33 0.51 -0.26
N ARG A 177 -22.57 -0.81 -0.27
CA ARG A 177 -23.24 -1.52 -1.38
C ARG A 177 -24.65 -2.01 -0.98
N GLY A 178 -25.30 -1.31 -0.05
CA GLY A 178 -26.62 -1.65 0.48
C GLY A 178 -26.67 -2.82 1.48
N GLY A 179 -25.53 -3.34 1.95
CA GLY A 179 -25.47 -4.46 2.90
C GLY A 179 -24.80 -4.16 4.24
N LEU A 180 -24.28 -2.93 4.41
CA LEU A 180 -23.65 -2.49 5.66
C LEU A 180 -24.75 -2.14 6.67
N LYS A 181 -24.59 -2.56 7.92
CA LYS A 181 -25.51 -2.23 9.01
C LYS A 181 -24.89 -1.13 9.86
N PHE A 182 -25.67 -0.14 10.26
CA PHE A 182 -25.19 0.94 11.13
C PHE A 182 -24.89 0.39 12.53
N PRO A 183 -23.63 0.45 12.99
CA PRO A 183 -23.26 -0.11 14.28
C PRO A 183 -23.74 0.79 15.43
N GLN A 184 -24.08 0.16 16.56
CA GLN A 184 -24.31 0.87 17.81
C GLN A 184 -23.04 1.63 18.26
N PRO A 185 -23.15 2.79 18.96
CA PRO A 185 -21.98 3.55 19.43
C PRO A 185 -21.02 2.72 20.28
N ALA A 186 -21.54 1.76 21.05
CA ALA A 186 -20.72 0.82 21.82
C ALA A 186 -19.78 -0.03 20.94
N VAL A 187 -20.24 -0.43 19.74
CA VAL A 187 -19.43 -1.19 18.78
C VAL A 187 -18.36 -0.30 18.15
N VAL A 188 -18.69 0.95 17.81
CA VAL A 188 -17.72 1.93 17.32
C VAL A 188 -16.63 2.19 18.36
N ASN A 189 -17.01 2.37 19.62
CA ASN A 189 -16.07 2.55 20.73
C ASN A 189 -15.17 1.32 20.93
N ALA A 190 -15.73 0.11 20.82
CA ALA A 190 -14.95 -1.12 20.93
C ALA A 190 -13.91 -1.25 19.80
N VAL A 191 -14.28 -0.93 18.56
CA VAL A 191 -13.36 -0.97 17.41
C VAL A 191 -12.30 0.12 17.52
N MET A 192 -12.68 1.35 17.89
CA MET A 192 -11.72 2.43 18.14
C MET A 192 -10.71 2.08 19.24
N THR A 193 -11.20 1.49 20.33
CA THR A 193 -10.34 1.05 21.44
C THR A 193 -9.36 -0.04 20.98
N ALA A 194 -9.84 -1.01 20.21
CA ALA A 194 -8.99 -2.07 19.64
C ALA A 194 -7.91 -1.50 18.71
N GLU A 195 -8.24 -0.51 17.88
CA GLU A 195 -7.28 0.17 17.02
C GLU A 195 -6.22 0.92 17.83
N ILE A 196 -6.60 1.66 18.88
CA ILE A 196 -5.66 2.36 19.76
C ILE A 196 -4.72 1.37 20.46
N VAL A 197 -5.25 0.23 20.93
CA VAL A 197 -4.43 -0.82 21.54
C VAL A 197 -3.43 -1.39 20.53
N LEU A 198 -3.87 -1.61 19.29
CA LEU A 198 -3.00 -2.09 18.21
C LEU A 198 -1.87 -1.10 17.91
N ASP A 199 -2.16 0.19 17.76
CA ASP A 199 -1.15 1.22 17.54
C ASP A 199 -0.10 1.24 18.66
N LYS A 200 -0.54 1.08 19.91
CA LYS A 200 0.36 1.05 21.06
C LYS A 200 1.21 -0.21 21.08
N LEU A 201 0.66 -1.37 20.71
CA LEU A 201 1.42 -2.61 20.56
C LEU A 201 2.47 -2.52 19.44
N LEU A 202 2.12 -1.84 18.35
CA LEU A 202 3.02 -1.61 17.21
C LEU A 202 4.01 -0.45 17.44
N SER A 203 3.88 0.29 18.54
CA SER A 203 4.87 1.31 18.91
C SER A 203 6.23 0.69 19.19
N HIS A 204 7.31 1.46 19.01
CA HIS A 204 8.69 1.03 19.26
C HIS A 204 8.91 0.41 20.65
N LYS A 205 8.05 0.75 21.63
CA LYS A 205 8.13 0.22 22.99
C LYS A 205 7.77 -1.27 23.08
N TYR A 206 6.84 -1.73 22.25
CA TYR A 206 6.24 -3.06 22.37
C TYR A 206 6.38 -3.90 21.09
N SER A 207 6.68 -3.27 19.96
CA SER A 207 6.75 -3.87 18.62
C SER A 207 7.61 -5.13 18.57
N THR A 208 8.85 -5.09 19.07
CA THR A 208 9.77 -6.25 19.05
C THR A 208 9.21 -7.46 19.80
N VAL A 209 8.61 -7.24 20.97
CA VAL A 209 8.03 -8.32 21.78
C VAL A 209 6.73 -8.84 21.16
N PHE A 210 5.91 -7.93 20.62
CA PHE A 210 4.65 -8.28 19.97
C PHE A 210 4.87 -9.10 18.69
N HIS A 211 5.82 -8.70 17.85
CA HIS A 211 6.13 -9.41 16.61
C HIS A 211 6.75 -10.80 16.85
N ALA A 212 7.48 -10.98 17.95
CA ALA A 212 8.05 -12.26 18.33
C ALA A 212 7.02 -13.28 18.88
N LEU A 213 5.75 -12.88 19.10
CA LEU A 213 4.72 -13.80 19.61
C LEU A 213 4.15 -14.70 18.50
N PRO A 214 4.02 -16.02 18.74
CA PRO A 214 3.33 -16.93 17.84
C PRO A 214 1.82 -16.68 17.90
N ASN A 215 1.16 -16.66 16.74
CA ASN A 215 -0.29 -16.45 16.62
C ASN A 215 -0.78 -15.15 17.29
N GLN A 216 -0.30 -14.00 16.81
CA GLN A 216 -0.69 -12.65 17.28
C GLN A 216 -2.22 -12.43 17.36
N SER A 217 -3.01 -13.19 16.60
CA SER A 217 -4.47 -13.19 16.66
C SER A 217 -5.05 -13.77 17.96
N LYS A 218 -4.37 -14.71 18.61
CA LYS A 218 -4.81 -15.31 19.89
C LYS A 218 -4.49 -14.43 21.10
N SER A 219 -3.47 -13.58 21.01
CA SER A 219 -3.10 -12.61 22.05
C SER A 219 -4.06 -11.42 22.16
N PHE A 220 -4.97 -11.23 21.20
CA PHE A 220 -5.88 -10.08 21.13
C PHE A 220 -7.28 -10.31 21.73
N PHE A 221 -7.71 -11.58 21.91
CA PHE A 221 -9.12 -11.94 22.16
C PHE A 221 -9.32 -12.84 23.39
N ARG A 222 -8.57 -12.64 24.47
CA ARG A 222 -8.85 -13.29 25.76
C ARG A 222 -8.96 -12.27 26.88
#